data_AF-A0A2V5R1L8-F1
#
_entry.id   AF-A0A2V5R1L8-F1
#
_cell.length_a   1.000
_cell.length_b   1.000
_cell.length_c   1.000
_cell.angle_alpha   90.00
_cell.angle_beta   90.00
_cell.angle_gamma   90.00
#
_symmetry.space_group_name_H-M   'P 1'
#
loop_
_entity.id
_entity.type
_entity.pdbx_description
1 polymer ?
#
loop_
_entity_poly.entity_id
_entity_poly.type
_entity_poly.pdbx_seq_one_letter_code
_entity_poly.pdbx_strand_id
1 'polypeptide(L)' 'MKTTAKRRAKSEAELLDHATNNLARALKRDMLKKDGRIDYDKLRKKGYSERLLAKLEQA' A
#
# COMPACT_ATOMS: atom_id res chain seq x y z
N MET A 1 -15.25 32.99 -1.52
CA MET A 1 -14.69 32.36 -0.30
C MET A 1 -13.54 31.46 -0.72
N LYS A 2 -12.28 31.79 -0.40
CA LYS A 2 -11.14 30.90 -0.66
C LYS A 2 -11.29 29.71 0.28
N THR A 3 -11.72 28.57 -0.24
CA THR A 3 -11.69 27.30 0.48
C THR A 3 -10.25 26.84 0.57
N THR A 4 -9.47 27.50 1.45
CA THR A 4 -8.28 26.88 2.02
C THR A 4 -8.78 25.68 2.79
N ALA A 5 -8.88 24.55 2.09
CA ALA A 5 -9.03 23.24 2.69
C ALA A 5 -7.97 23.18 3.78
N LYS A 6 -8.42 23.28 5.04
CA LYS A 6 -7.62 22.96 6.23
C LYS A 6 -6.90 21.68 5.85
N ARG A 7 -5.60 21.75 5.59
CA ARG A 7 -4.76 20.56 5.51
C ARG A 7 -4.93 19.93 6.88
N ARG A 8 -5.85 18.96 6.99
CA ARG A 8 -5.93 18.08 8.14
C ARG A 8 -4.49 17.61 8.32
N ALA A 9 -3.91 17.87 9.48
CA ALA A 9 -2.70 17.20 9.87
C ALA A 9 -3.06 15.72 9.83
N LYS A 10 -2.75 15.06 8.71
CA LYS A 10 -2.98 13.63 8.55
C LYS A 10 -2.26 13.03 9.74
N SER A 11 -3.02 12.38 10.60
CA SER A 11 -2.44 11.74 11.78
C SER A 11 -1.36 10.78 11.29
N GLU A 12 -0.33 10.55 12.09
CA GLU A 12 0.78 9.67 11.69
C GLU A 12 0.28 8.31 11.18
N ALA A 13 -0.81 7.81 11.79
CA ALA A 13 -1.55 6.65 11.31
C ALA A 13 -2.08 6.79 9.88
N GLU A 14 -2.67 7.92 9.48
CA GLU A 14 -3.12 8.15 8.09
C GLU A 14 -1.95 8.28 7.12
N LEU A 15 -0.83 8.88 7.53
CA LEU A 15 0.37 8.96 6.69
C LEU A 15 0.99 7.58 6.48
N LEU A 16 1.09 6.78 7.55
CA LEU A 16 1.52 5.40 7.48
C LEU A 16 0.57 4.56 6.64
N ASP A 17 -0.75 4.77 6.79
CA ASP A 17 -1.77 4.05 6.02
C ASP A 17 -1.63 4.35 4.52
N HIS A 18 -1.44 5.62 4.18
CA HIS A 18 -1.28 6.09 2.81
C HIS A 18 0.05 5.63 2.19
N ALA A 19 1.14 5.66 2.95
CA ALA A 19 2.43 5.13 2.52
C ALA A 19 2.36 3.61 2.30
N THR A 20 1.71 2.89 3.20
CA THR A 20 1.48 1.44 3.08
C THR A 20 0.62 1.11 1.87
N ASN A 21 -0.45 1.87 1.62
CA ASN A 21 -1.29 1.70 0.42
C ASN A 21 -0.51 2.01 -0.86
N ASN A 22 0.33 3.03 -0.86
CA ASN A 22 1.15 3.37 -2.02
C ASN A 22 2.21 2.29 -2.29
N LEU A 23 2.83 1.75 -1.23
CA LEU A 23 3.76 0.62 -1.31
C LEU A 23 3.06 -0.63 -1.85
N ALA A 24 1.88 -0.96 -1.33
CA ALA A 24 1.05 -2.06 -1.81
C ALA A 24 0.72 -1.92 -3.30
N ARG A 25 0.25 -0.75 -3.74
CA ARG A 25 -0.04 -0.50 -5.16
C ARG A 25 1.22 -0.60 -6.04
N ALA A 26 2.36 -0.11 -5.56
CA ALA A 26 3.63 -0.21 -6.28
C ALA A 26 4.08 -1.68 -6.43
N LEU A 27 4.01 -2.47 -5.35
CA LEU A 27 4.31 -3.90 -5.37
C LEU A 27 3.38 -4.68 -6.30
N LYS A 28 2.06 -4.44 -6.20
CA LYS A 28 1.05 -5.01 -7.08
C LYS A 28 1.39 -4.74 -8.55
N ARG A 29 1.76 -3.50 -8.88
CA ARG A 29 2.11 -3.10 -10.25
C ARG A 29 3.45 -3.69 -10.73
N ASP A 30 4.47 -3.75 -9.87
CA ASP A 30 5.76 -4.35 -10.19
C ASP A 30 5.63 -5.87 -10.42
N MET A 31 4.85 -6.55 -9.57
CA MET A 31 4.57 -7.99 -9.70
C MET A 31 3.68 -8.30 -10.89
N LEU A 32 2.61 -7.53 -11.13
CA LEU A 32 1.81 -7.67 -12.36
C LEU A 32 2.66 -7.44 -13.61
N LYS A 33 3.66 -6.57 -13.56
CA LYS A 33 4.56 -6.34 -14.70
C LYS A 33 5.59 -7.46 -14.87
N LYS A 34 6.12 -8.03 -13.78
CA LYS A 34 7.16 -9.08 -13.81
C LYS A 34 6.59 -10.48 -14.01
N ASP A 35 5.59 -10.83 -13.21
CA ASP A 35 5.03 -12.19 -13.11
C ASP A 35 3.61 -12.26 -13.71
N GLY A 36 2.98 -11.14 -14.08
CA GLY A 36 1.61 -11.13 -14.63
C GLY A 36 0.50 -11.34 -13.60
N ARG A 37 0.86 -11.68 -12.35
CA ARG A 37 -0.04 -11.93 -11.22
C ARG A 37 0.59 -11.45 -9.91
N ILE A 38 -0.23 -11.28 -8.88
CA ILE A 38 0.27 -11.01 -7.52
C ILE A 38 0.44 -12.34 -6.81
N ASP A 39 1.69 -12.74 -6.58
CA ASP A 39 2.01 -13.91 -5.77
C ASP A 39 2.17 -13.54 -4.30
N TYR A 40 1.09 -13.67 -3.53
CA TYR A 40 1.10 -13.48 -2.09
C TYR A 40 2.06 -14.46 -1.38
N ASP A 41 2.21 -15.69 -1.90
CA ASP A 41 3.17 -16.68 -1.38
C ASP A 41 4.62 -16.21 -1.57
N LYS A 42 4.92 -15.60 -2.73
CA LYS A 42 6.24 -15.01 -3.04
C LYS A 42 6.52 -13.80 -2.16
N LEU A 43 5.51 -12.98 -1.89
CA LEU A 43 5.63 -11.86 -0.96
C LEU A 43 5.84 -12.36 0.49
N ARG A 44 5.13 -13.38 0.93
CA ARG A 44 5.34 -14.00 2.24
C ARG A 44 6.75 -14.59 2.37
N LYS A 45 7.23 -15.29 1.33
CA LYS A 45 8.61 -15.83 1.27
C LYS A 45 9.70 -14.75 1.22
N LYS A 46 9.41 -13.59 0.63
CA LYS A 46 10.33 -12.43 0.64
C LYS A 46 10.42 -11.73 2.00
N GLY A 47 9.62 -12.13 2.98
CA GLY A 47 9.62 -11.54 4.32
C GLY A 47 8.75 -10.29 4.43
N TYR A 48 7.82 -10.05 3.50
CA TYR A 48 6.85 -8.98 3.67
C TYR A 48 5.88 -9.32 4.82
N SER A 49 5.60 -8.33 5.67
CA SER A 49 4.73 -8.51 6.83
C SER A 49 3.31 -8.95 6.43
N GLU A 50 2.70 -9.83 7.22
CA GLU A 50 1.31 -10.27 7.01
C GLU A 50 0.33 -9.09 6.98
N ARG A 51 0.60 -8.02 7.73
CA ARG A 51 -0.20 -6.79 7.67
C ARG A 51 -0.15 -6.10 6.31
N LEU A 52 0.99 -6.13 5.62
CA LEU A 52 1.14 -5.58 4.27
C LEU A 52 0.47 -6.49 3.23
N LEU A 53 0.57 -7.81 3.41
CA LEU A 53 -0.12 -8.80 2.58
C LEU A 53 -1.64 -8.65 2.69
N ALA A 54 -2.17 -8.56 3.91
CA ALA A 54 -3.59 -8.33 4.16
C ALA A 54 -4.05 -7.00 3.54
N LYS A 55 -3.25 -5.95 3.66
CA LYS A 55 -3.49 -4.66 2.98
C LYS A 55 -3.49 -4.77 1.45
N LEU A 56 -2.63 -5.60 0.88
CA LEU A 56 -2.56 -5.87 -0.56
C LEU A 56 -3.78 -6.65 -1.05
N GLU A 57 -4.27 -7.59 -0.24
CA GLU A 57 -5.49 -8.36 -0.53
C GLU A 57 -6.75 -7.48 -0.44
N GLN A 58 -6.80 -6.57 0.53
CA GLN A 58 -7.93 -5.65 0.73
C GLN A 58 -7.98 -4.46 -0.26
N ALA A 59 -6.93 -4.24 -1.08
CA ALA A 59 -6.75 -3.07 -1.94
C ALA A 59 -6.85 -3.34 -3.45
#